data_AF-A0A9Q9HAN8-F1
#
_entry.id   AF-A0A9Q9HAN8-F1
#
_cell.length_a   1.000
_cell.length_b   1.000
_cell.length_c   1.000
_cell.angle_alpha   90.00
_cell.angle_beta   90.00
_cell.angle_gamma   90.00
#
_symmetry.space_group_name_H-M   'P 1'
#
loop_
_entity.id
_entity.type
_entity.pdbx_description
1 polymer ?
#
loop_
_entity_poly.entity_id
_entity_poly.type
_entity_poly.pdbx_seq_one_letter_code
_entity_poly.pdbx_strand_id
1 'polypeptide(L)' 'MKSPLFKLVMTFYGIIGSTVASVLVVLALVNGITGLWWLLGAAVIGFILGFPVSYYVARAMMGD' A
#
# COMPACT_ATOMS: atom_id res chain seq x y z
N MET A 1 -17.40 18.13 0.06
CA MET A 1 -17.19 17.38 1.34
C MET A 1 -16.87 15.93 0.98
N LYS A 2 -15.63 15.44 1.22
CA LYS A 2 -15.28 14.04 0.88
C LYS A 2 -16.02 13.08 1.84
N SER A 3 -16.53 11.97 1.32
CA SER A 3 -17.31 10.99 2.10
C SER A 3 -16.52 10.46 3.31
N PRO A 4 -17.19 10.05 4.41
CA PRO A 4 -16.52 9.45 5.57
C PRO A 4 -15.65 8.25 5.19
N LEU A 5 -16.10 7.44 4.23
CA LEU A 5 -15.30 6.35 3.64
C LEU A 5 -13.97 6.83 3.09
N PHE A 6 -13.98 7.88 2.27
CA PHE A 6 -12.75 8.39 1.65
C PHE A 6 -11.73 8.85 2.70
N LYS A 7 -12.19 9.46 3.81
CA LYS A 7 -11.29 9.85 4.90
C LYS A 7 -10.63 8.62 5.53
N LEU A 8 -11.40 7.56 5.82
CA LEU A 8 -10.88 6.34 6.41
C LEU A 8 -9.90 5.62 5.47
N VAL A 9 -10.24 5.51 4.18
CA VAL A 9 -9.36 4.94 3.15
C VAL A 9 -8.02 5.66 3.11
N MET A 10 -8.01 6.99 3.11
CA MET A 10 -6.76 7.76 3.06
C MET A 10 -5.94 7.62 4.35
N THR A 11 -6.59 7.54 5.50
CA THR A 11 -5.90 7.26 6.78
C THR A 11 -5.23 5.89 6.75
N PHE A 12 -5.95 4.84 6.34
CA PHE A 12 -5.37 3.50 6.23
C PHE A 12 -4.33 3.40 5.13
N TYR A 13 -4.49 4.14 4.03
CA TYR A 13 -3.53 4.15 2.96
C TYR A 13 -2.14 4.62 3.39
N GLY A 14 -2.06 5.59 4.30
CA GLY A 14 -0.76 6.01 4.86
C GLY A 14 0.00 4.86 5.55
N ILE A 15 -0.71 3.97 6.24
CA ILE A 15 -0.13 2.86 7.00
C ILE A 15 0.02 1.61 6.12
N ILE A 16 -1.06 1.17 5.49
CA ILE A 16 -1.09 -0.03 4.64
C ILE A 16 -0.22 0.17 3.40
N GLY A 17 -0.30 1.32 2.74
CA GLY A 17 0.48 1.61 1.54
C GLY A 17 1.98 1.59 1.80
N SER A 18 2.43 2.25 2.88
CA SER A 18 3.85 2.23 3.27
C SER A 18 4.33 0.84 3.69
N THR A 19 3.48 0.07 4.37
CA THR A 19 3.78 -1.31 4.77
C THR A 19 3.93 -2.22 3.54
N VAL A 20 2.97 -2.22 2.62
CA VAL A 20 2.99 -3.04 1.40
C VAL A 20 4.18 -2.66 0.51
N ALA A 21 4.44 -1.37 0.33
CA ALA A 21 5.63 -0.89 -0.39
C ALA A 21 6.93 -1.42 0.23
N SER A 22 7.08 -1.31 1.55
CA SER A 22 8.28 -1.78 2.26
C SER A 22 8.44 -3.31 2.15
N VAL A 23 7.35 -4.06 2.28
CA VAL A 23 7.37 -5.52 2.14
C VAL A 23 7.83 -5.93 0.73
N LEU A 24 7.34 -5.28 -0.32
CA LEU A 24 7.78 -5.59 -1.69
C LEU A 24 9.27 -5.27 -1.92
N VAL A 25 9.77 -4.18 -1.32
CA VAL A 25 11.21 -3.87 -1.34
C VAL A 25 12.01 -4.95 -0.61
N VAL A 26 11.56 -5.39 0.56
CA VAL A 26 12.19 -6.50 1.31
C VAL A 26 12.18 -7.78 0.48
N LEU A 27 11.07 -8.12 -0.17
CA LEU A 27 10.99 -9.29 -1.06
C LEU A 27 11.99 -9.20 -2.21
N ALA A 28 12.14 -8.04 -2.83
CA ALA A 28 13.14 -7.84 -3.89
C ALA A 28 14.57 -8.07 -3.36
N LEU A 29 14.90 -7.48 -2.21
CA LEU A 29 16.22 -7.61 -1.59
C LEU A 29 16.55 -9.05 -1.19
N VAL A 30 15.58 -9.78 -0.61
CA VAL A 30 15.74 -11.20 -0.23
C VAL A 30 16.00 -12.09 -1.45
N ASN A 31 15.47 -11.72 -2.62
CA ASN A 31 15.75 -12.40 -3.89
C ASN A 31 17.05 -11.93 -4.57
N GLY A 32 17.88 -11.14 -3.88
CA GLY A 32 19.16 -10.66 -4.39
C GLY A 32 19.05 -9.47 -5.36
N ILE A 33 17.87 -8.88 -5.53
CA ILE A 33 17.66 -7.71 -6.38
C ILE A 33 18.07 -6.46 -5.60
N THR A 34 19.16 -5.82 -6.01
CA THR A 34 19.74 -4.64 -5.32
C THR A 34 19.73 -3.36 -6.15
N GLY A 35 19.32 -3.42 -7.42
CA GLY A 35 19.32 -2.27 -8.32
C GLY A 35 18.28 -1.21 -7.92
N LEU A 36 18.69 0.06 -7.89
CA LEU A 36 17.85 1.20 -7.47
C LEU A 36 16.48 1.22 -8.15
N TRP A 37 16.46 1.16 -9.49
CA TRP A 37 15.22 1.24 -10.27
C TRP A 37 14.28 0.06 -10.00
N TRP A 38 14.81 -1.12 -9.71
CA TRP A 38 14.00 -2.28 -9.34
C TRP A 38 13.38 -2.13 -7.95
N LEU A 39 14.14 -1.60 -6.99
CA LEU A 39 13.63 -1.34 -5.64
C LEU A 39 12.58 -0.23 -5.65
N LEU A 40 12.80 0.84 -6.41
CA LEU A 40 11.80 1.89 -6.62
C LEU A 40 10.55 1.34 -7.31
N GLY A 41 10.72 0.48 -8.32
CA GLY A 41 9.60 -0.21 -8.97
C GLY A 41 8.79 -1.03 -7.97
N ALA A 42 9.44 -1.84 -7.13
CA ALA A 42 8.78 -2.62 -6.09
C ALA A 42 8.02 -1.72 -5.09
N ALA A 43 8.63 -0.63 -4.64
CA ALA A 43 7.99 0.33 -3.74
C ALA A 43 6.75 0.97 -4.38
N VAL A 44 6.85 1.41 -5.64
CA VAL A 44 5.73 2.04 -6.38
C VAL A 44 4.60 1.04 -6.60
N ILE A 45 4.91 -0.21 -6.98
CA ILE A 45 3.91 -1.26 -7.11
C ILE A 45 3.19 -1.46 -5.78
N GLY A 46 3.93 -1.53 -4.66
CA GLY A 46 3.33 -1.74 -3.35
C GLY A 46 2.50 -0.53 -2.89
N PHE A 47 2.92 0.68 -3.23
CA PHE A 47 2.15 1.90 -3.01
C PHE A 47 0.84 1.90 -3.81
N ILE A 48 0.87 1.50 -5.08
CA ILE A 48 -0.34 1.40 -5.92
C ILE A 48 -1.27 0.33 -5.37
N LEU A 49 -0.75 -0.85 -5.01
CA LEU A 49 -1.52 -1.96 -4.44
C LEU A 49 -2.06 -1.65 -3.04
N GLY A 50 -1.37 -0.82 -2.26
CA GLY A 50 -1.82 -0.40 -0.95
C GLY A 50 -3.15 0.35 -0.99
N PHE A 51 -3.46 1.03 -2.08
CA PHE A 51 -4.68 1.82 -2.22
C PHE A 51 -5.95 0.96 -2.29
N PRO A 52 -6.08 -0.03 -3.20
CA PRO A 52 -7.24 -0.93 -3.21
C PRO A 52 -7.32 -1.75 -1.92
N VAL A 53 -6.19 -2.20 -1.35
CA VAL A 53 -6.20 -2.91 -0.06
C VAL A 53 -6.80 -2.03 1.04
N SER A 54 -6.41 -0.76 1.11
CA SER A 54 -6.95 0.20 2.08
C SER A 54 -8.44 0.47 1.88
N TYR A 55 -8.89 0.46 0.62
CA TYR A 55 -10.31 0.55 0.29
C TYR A 55 -11.10 -0.65 0.82
N TYR A 56 -10.64 -1.88 0.57
CA TYR A 56 -11.32 -3.09 1.05
C TYR A 56 -11.35 -3.16 2.57
N VAL A 57 -10.25 -2.80 3.24
CA VAL A 57 -10.18 -2.77 4.71
C VAL A 57 -11.12 -1.71 5.28
N ALA A 58 -11.10 -0.48 4.74
CA ALA A 58 -12.00 0.58 5.20
C ALA A 58 -13.48 0.21 4.98
N ARG A 59 -13.81 -0.42 3.85
CA ARG A 59 -15.17 -0.87 3.54
C ARG A 59 -15.64 -1.93 4.54
N ALA A 60 -14.84 -2.95 4.79
CA ALA A 60 -15.15 -3.98 5.79
C ALA A 60 -15.36 -3.41 7.20
N MET A 61 -14.61 -2.36 7.56
CA MET A 61 -14.78 -1.69 8.87
C MET A 61 -16.05 -0.82 8.96
N MET A 62 -16.62 -0.40 7.83
CA MET A 62 -17.91 0.32 7.82
C MET A 62 -19.11 -0.62 7.88
N GLY A 63 -18.90 -1.93 7.86
CA GLY A 63 -19.98 -2.93 7.96
C GLY A 63 -20.61 -3.31 6.62
N ASP A 64 -19.91 -3.06 5.51
CA ASP A 64 -20.29 -3.44 4.14
C ASP A 64 -19.66 -4.79 3.71
#